data_AF-E8WPP5-F1
#
_entry.id   AF-E8WPP5-F1
#
_cell.length_a   1.000
_cell.length_b   1.000
_cell.length_c   1.000
_cell.angle_alpha   90.00
_cell.angle_beta   90.00
_cell.angle_gamma   90.00
#
_symmetry.space_group_name_H-M   'P 1'
#
loop_
_entity.id
_entity.type
_entity.pdbx_description
1 polymer ?
#
loop_
_entity_poly.entity_id
_entity_poly.type
_entity_poly.pdbx_seq_one_letter_code
_entity_poly.pdbx_strand_id
1 'polypeptide(L)'
;MPHHIYPPEPSDGELLEELLGEVHAYLPLLDRDEIKRLLEGLVQQTSEELGKLRLYSGREESILERVRQETDYGVLSKLHEELNTLEMERFLSFYSVTALHENCTWYRDALAGRALELVSAEMPSPPPVPFALVSMGSDGREEQTLITDQDYLIVYADEGGEEADRYFKGYSEILVERLAEIGFKKCTGGIMPSNDNWRGSFSQWQRRLHAIVRYETEDYGKNMMDLIVLSDARFVAGDAQLAGELVSLIRALLQDYFMALWGMAKAATEMRLALGFLKRFWTEGSGEHKGAFNLKLLAWAPLVMNVRILAINQAIPATATVKRIELLEQEHSFSPNMARGLIAAYRVLTKHRILLQIKVIKGIQNDAYYLNPYSLPTDERERMRQALLLVEDLQKTIHTNFSIV
;
A
#
# COMPACT_ATOMS: atom_id res chain seq x y z
N MET A 1 27.55 11.58 5.21
CA MET A 1 28.14 10.25 5.50
C MET A 1 27.28 9.23 4.80
N PRO A 2 27.82 8.22 4.11
CA PRO A 2 26.97 7.31 3.36
C PRO A 2 26.14 6.51 4.36
N HIS A 3 24.85 6.39 4.07
CA HIS A 3 23.86 5.64 4.83
C HIS A 3 24.21 4.14 4.83
N HIS A 4 25.18 3.72 5.64
CA HIS A 4 25.63 2.33 5.79
C HIS A 4 24.85 1.58 6.87
N ILE A 5 23.56 1.88 7.05
CA ILE A 5 22.78 1.38 8.19
C ILE A 5 22.03 0.09 7.84
N TYR A 6 21.96 -0.29 6.57
CA TYR A 6 21.19 -1.44 6.12
C TYR A 6 22.10 -2.45 5.39
N PRO A 7 22.63 -3.48 6.08
CA PRO A 7 23.35 -4.57 5.43
C PRO A 7 22.45 -5.27 4.40
N PRO A 8 23.02 -6.00 3.42
CA PRO A 8 22.23 -6.84 2.52
C PRO A 8 21.30 -7.77 3.30
N GLU A 9 20.08 -7.97 2.82
CA GLU A 9 19.22 -9.04 3.33
C GLU A 9 19.88 -10.37 2.92
N PRO A 10 20.37 -11.17 3.88
CA PRO A 10 20.95 -12.47 3.55
C PRO A 10 19.87 -13.38 2.97
N SER A 11 20.26 -14.27 2.06
CA SER A 11 19.40 -15.41 1.69
C SER A 11 19.06 -16.24 2.93
N ASP A 12 17.97 -17.01 2.89
CA ASP A 12 17.60 -17.90 4.01
C ASP A 12 18.78 -18.79 4.46
N GLY A 13 19.58 -19.28 3.50
CA GLY A 13 20.77 -20.07 3.78
C GLY A 13 21.86 -19.27 4.49
N GLU A 14 22.18 -18.07 4.01
CA GLU A 14 23.18 -17.18 4.63
C GLU A 14 22.74 -16.72 6.03
N LEU A 15 21.44 -16.41 6.20
CA LEU A 15 20.89 -16.01 7.49
C LEU A 15 20.96 -17.16 8.50
N LEU A 16 20.59 -18.37 8.06
CA LEU A 16 20.70 -19.56 8.90
C LEU A 16 22.16 -19.83 9.25
N GLU A 17 23.10 -19.66 8.33
CA GLU A 17 24.53 -19.81 8.60
C GLU A 17 25.04 -18.77 9.60
N GLU A 18 24.65 -17.50 9.45
CA GLU A 18 25.00 -16.41 10.38
C GLU A 18 24.44 -16.67 11.78
N LEU A 19 23.15 -16.98 11.89
CA LEU A 19 22.48 -17.28 13.16
C LEU A 19 23.08 -18.54 13.82
N LEU A 20 23.36 -19.59 13.04
CA LEU A 20 24.04 -20.78 13.56
C LEU A 20 25.47 -20.46 13.98
N GLY A 21 26.14 -19.54 13.29
CA GLY A 21 27.45 -19.01 13.67
C GLY A 21 27.41 -18.35 15.05
N GLU A 22 26.40 -17.51 15.31
CA GLU A 22 26.19 -16.91 16.64
C GLU A 22 25.95 -17.98 17.70
N VAL A 23 25.05 -18.95 17.44
CA VAL A 23 24.79 -20.06 18.36
C VAL A 23 26.08 -20.85 18.65
N HIS A 24 26.84 -21.20 17.61
CA HIS A 24 28.12 -21.91 17.72
C HIS A 24 29.17 -21.12 18.50
N ALA A 25 29.17 -19.78 18.44
CA ALA A 25 30.08 -18.95 19.23
C ALA A 25 29.80 -19.05 20.74
N TYR A 26 28.56 -19.32 21.15
CA TYR A 26 28.19 -19.50 22.56
C TYR A 26 28.44 -20.93 23.06
N LEU A 27 28.37 -21.96 22.21
CA LEU A 27 28.47 -23.36 22.67
C LEU A 27 29.75 -23.67 23.48
N PRO A 28 30.96 -23.18 23.14
CA PRO A 28 32.17 -23.44 23.93
C PRO A 28 32.16 -22.87 25.35
N LEU A 29 31.23 -21.95 25.65
CA LEU A 29 31.09 -21.33 26.97
C LEU A 29 30.19 -22.15 27.92
N LEU A 30 29.58 -23.23 27.42
CA LEU A 30 28.53 -23.98 28.09
C LEU A 30 28.98 -25.42 28.36
N ASP A 31 28.46 -26.01 29.45
CA ASP A 31 28.61 -27.44 29.68
C ASP A 31 27.68 -28.29 28.79
N ARG A 32 27.83 -29.62 28.86
CA ARG A 32 27.04 -30.55 28.04
C ARG A 32 25.53 -30.38 28.20
N ASP A 33 25.05 -30.19 29.44
CA ASP A 33 23.62 -30.12 29.71
C ASP A 33 23.07 -28.72 29.38
N GLU A 34 23.88 -27.67 29.53
CA GLU A 34 23.58 -26.31 29.07
C GLU A 34 23.46 -26.23 27.55
N ILE A 35 24.39 -26.82 26.80
CA ILE A 35 24.31 -26.92 25.33
C ILE A 35 23.00 -27.59 24.92
N LYS A 36 22.68 -28.73 25.54
CA LYS A 36 21.45 -29.46 25.24
C LYS A 36 20.22 -28.59 25.49
N ARG A 37 20.14 -27.92 26.65
CA ARG A 37 19.01 -27.03 26.99
C ARG A 37 18.86 -25.87 26.00
N LEU A 38 19.97 -25.25 25.58
CA LEU A 38 19.94 -24.15 24.61
C LEU A 38 19.38 -24.62 23.26
N LEU A 39 19.91 -25.71 22.71
CA LEU A 39 19.48 -26.22 21.40
C LEU A 39 18.04 -26.73 21.43
N GLU A 40 17.63 -27.45 22.48
CA GLU A 40 16.23 -27.86 22.67
C GLU A 40 15.31 -26.64 22.79
N GLY A 41 15.75 -25.59 23.51
CA GLY A 41 15.03 -24.33 23.62
C GLY A 41 14.86 -23.61 22.28
N LEU A 42 15.89 -23.56 21.44
CA LEU A 42 15.80 -22.99 20.09
C LEU A 42 14.81 -23.77 19.22
N VAL A 43 14.90 -25.10 19.20
CA VAL A 43 13.95 -25.96 18.48
C VAL A 43 12.51 -25.71 18.95
N GLN A 44 12.31 -25.62 20.27
CA GLN A 44 11.00 -25.36 20.83
C GLN A 44 10.47 -23.99 20.41
N GLN A 45 11.25 -22.91 20.59
CA GLN A 45 10.83 -21.55 20.24
C GLN A 45 10.50 -21.41 18.75
N THR A 46 11.35 -21.94 17.86
CA THR A 46 11.06 -21.91 16.42
C THR A 46 9.81 -22.72 16.07
N SER A 47 9.59 -23.87 16.72
CA SER A 47 8.39 -24.68 16.52
C SER A 47 7.12 -23.97 17.00
N GLU A 48 7.20 -23.22 18.10
CA GLU A 48 6.11 -22.40 18.62
C GLU A 48 5.74 -21.27 17.65
N GLU A 49 6.72 -20.52 17.12
CA GLU A 49 6.48 -19.47 16.13
C GLU A 49 5.89 -20.02 14.82
N LEU A 50 6.41 -21.15 14.33
CA LEU A 50 5.85 -21.83 13.16
C LEU A 50 4.42 -22.32 13.42
N GLY A 51 4.13 -22.79 14.64
CA GLY A 51 2.79 -23.16 15.07
C GLY A 51 1.80 -21.99 15.00
N LYS A 52 2.21 -20.79 15.45
CA LYS A 52 1.40 -19.57 15.34
C LYS A 52 1.11 -19.21 13.88
N LEU A 53 2.13 -19.25 13.00
CA LEU A 53 1.95 -18.98 11.58
C LEU A 53 0.91 -19.92 10.96
N ARG A 54 1.05 -21.23 11.19
CA ARG A 54 0.09 -22.23 10.69
C ARG A 54 -1.33 -22.00 11.21
N LEU A 55 -1.47 -21.62 12.48
CA LEU A 55 -2.77 -21.30 13.07
C LEU A 55 -3.41 -20.08 12.40
N TYR A 56 -2.64 -19.01 12.19
CA TYR A 56 -3.14 -17.82 11.53
C TYR A 56 -3.56 -18.11 10.09
N SER A 57 -2.73 -18.80 9.29
CA SER A 57 -3.05 -19.18 7.91
C SER A 57 -4.29 -20.08 7.83
N GLY A 58 -4.39 -21.10 8.69
CA GLY A 58 -5.55 -22.00 8.68
C GLY A 58 -6.87 -21.31 9.06
N ARG A 59 -6.82 -20.33 9.98
CA ARG A 59 -8.00 -19.51 10.32
C ARG A 59 -8.39 -18.58 9.16
N GLU A 60 -7.42 -17.93 8.53
CA GLU A 60 -7.62 -17.06 7.37
C GLU A 60 -8.27 -17.82 6.21
N GLU A 61 -7.72 -18.98 5.83
CA GLU A 61 -8.29 -19.84 4.78
C GLU A 61 -9.74 -20.24 5.06
N SER A 62 -10.04 -20.62 6.31
CA SER A 62 -11.38 -20.98 6.76
C SER A 62 -12.37 -19.81 6.64
N ILE A 63 -11.97 -18.60 7.02
CA ILE A 63 -12.81 -17.41 6.89
C ILE A 63 -13.02 -17.06 5.42
N LEU A 64 -11.97 -17.13 4.59
CA LEU A 64 -12.05 -16.84 3.16
C LEU A 64 -12.95 -17.82 2.40
N GLU A 65 -12.98 -19.09 2.79
CA GLU A 65 -13.94 -20.04 2.22
C GLU A 65 -15.39 -19.65 2.53
N ARG A 66 -15.65 -19.15 3.75
CA ARG A 66 -16.97 -18.61 4.11
C ARG A 66 -17.32 -17.37 3.29
N VAL A 67 -16.36 -16.45 3.10
CA VAL A 67 -16.56 -15.24 2.26
C VAL A 67 -17.03 -15.60 0.86
N ARG A 68 -16.41 -16.61 0.22
CA ARG A 68 -16.76 -17.03 -1.15
C ARG A 68 -18.23 -17.48 -1.30
N GLN A 69 -18.82 -18.02 -0.25
CA GLN A 69 -20.17 -18.60 -0.30
C GLN A 69 -21.24 -17.68 0.30
N GLU A 70 -20.85 -16.71 1.12
CA GLU A 70 -21.76 -15.85 1.88
C GLU A 70 -22.55 -14.89 0.98
N THR A 71 -23.82 -14.67 1.29
CA THR A 71 -24.73 -13.80 0.53
C THR A 71 -25.23 -12.59 1.33
N ASP A 72 -25.04 -12.58 2.64
CA ASP A 72 -25.45 -11.49 3.52
C ASP A 72 -24.30 -10.51 3.79
N TYR A 73 -24.51 -9.23 3.47
CA TYR A 73 -23.51 -8.18 3.66
C TYR A 73 -23.16 -7.93 5.13
N GLY A 74 -24.10 -8.12 6.05
CA GLY A 74 -23.86 -8.02 7.48
C GLY A 74 -22.98 -9.16 8.01
N VAL A 75 -23.09 -10.36 7.45
CA VAL A 75 -22.17 -11.47 7.74
C VAL A 75 -20.81 -11.22 7.12
N LEU A 76 -20.73 -10.75 5.87
CA LEU A 76 -19.46 -10.36 5.24
C LEU A 76 -18.73 -9.28 6.05
N SER A 77 -19.47 -8.33 6.64
CA SER A 77 -18.94 -7.30 7.54
C SER A 77 -18.25 -7.91 8.76
N LYS A 78 -18.89 -8.89 9.41
CA LYS A 78 -18.31 -9.63 10.54
C LYS A 78 -17.08 -10.44 10.13
N LEU A 79 -17.10 -11.07 8.95
CA LEU A 79 -15.94 -11.81 8.43
C LEU A 79 -14.75 -10.87 8.17
N HIS A 80 -15.00 -9.69 7.63
CA HIS A 80 -13.98 -8.66 7.45
C HIS A 80 -13.39 -8.19 8.80
N GLU A 81 -14.21 -8.01 9.84
CA GLU A 81 -13.74 -7.71 11.21
C GLU A 81 -12.90 -8.85 11.81
N GLU A 82 -13.32 -10.11 11.63
CA GLU A 82 -12.56 -11.30 12.03
C GLU A 82 -11.18 -11.35 11.35
N LEU A 83 -11.13 -11.10 10.03
CA LEU A 83 -9.89 -11.06 9.25
C LEU A 83 -8.97 -9.91 9.68
N ASN A 84 -9.49 -8.70 9.87
CA ASN A 84 -8.70 -7.57 10.37
C ASN A 84 -8.14 -7.83 11.77
N THR A 85 -8.90 -8.51 12.63
CA THR A 85 -8.44 -8.88 13.98
C THR A 85 -7.32 -9.91 13.91
N LEU A 86 -7.50 -10.95 13.09
CA LEU A 86 -6.50 -11.99 12.84
C LEU A 86 -5.19 -11.39 12.31
N GLU A 87 -5.28 -10.46 11.35
CA GLU A 87 -4.10 -9.81 10.78
C GLU A 87 -3.41 -8.88 11.79
N MET A 88 -4.18 -8.16 12.62
CA MET A 88 -3.60 -7.39 13.71
C MET A 88 -2.83 -8.27 14.70
N GLU A 89 -3.35 -9.45 15.07
CA GLU A 89 -2.67 -10.42 15.94
C GLU A 89 -1.38 -10.96 15.30
N ARG A 90 -1.45 -11.32 14.01
CA ARG A 90 -0.30 -11.77 13.22
C ARG A 90 0.79 -10.70 13.16
N PHE A 91 0.43 -9.47 12.82
CA PHE A 91 1.36 -8.35 12.76
C PHE A 91 1.98 -8.02 14.12
N LEU A 92 1.25 -8.08 15.23
CA LEU A 92 1.83 -7.85 16.56
C LEU A 92 2.77 -8.99 17.00
N SER A 93 2.66 -10.17 16.40
CA SER A 93 3.54 -11.30 16.64
C SER A 93 4.88 -11.16 15.89
N PHE A 94 4.84 -10.70 14.63
CA PHE A 94 6.01 -10.75 13.73
C PHE A 94 6.49 -9.38 13.22
N TYR A 95 5.68 -8.33 13.33
CA TYR A 95 5.90 -6.99 12.78
C TYR A 95 6.20 -6.94 11.27
N SER A 96 5.80 -8.00 10.53
CA SER A 96 6.01 -8.08 9.08
C SER A 96 5.04 -7.18 8.34
N VAL A 97 5.54 -6.07 7.80
CA VAL A 97 4.77 -5.16 6.95
C VAL A 97 4.37 -5.84 5.64
N THR A 98 5.28 -6.60 5.04
CA THR A 98 5.03 -7.31 3.78
C THR A 98 3.88 -8.31 3.93
N ALA A 99 3.94 -9.17 4.95
CA ALA A 99 2.89 -10.15 5.18
C ALA A 99 1.54 -9.47 5.45
N LEU A 100 1.52 -8.37 6.21
CA LEU A 100 0.27 -7.65 6.47
C LEU A 100 -0.33 -7.07 5.19
N HIS A 101 0.48 -6.47 4.31
CA HIS A 101 0.02 -5.96 3.03
C HIS A 101 -0.55 -7.07 2.13
N GLU A 102 0.15 -8.19 2.02
CA GLU A 102 -0.27 -9.35 1.22
C GLU A 102 -1.62 -9.89 1.71
N ASN A 103 -1.75 -10.16 3.01
CA ASN A 103 -2.98 -10.70 3.59
C ASN A 103 -4.12 -9.68 3.46
N CYS A 104 -3.87 -8.42 3.84
CA CYS A 104 -4.85 -7.32 3.72
C CYS A 104 -5.40 -7.18 2.30
N THR A 105 -4.53 -7.23 1.30
CA THR A 105 -4.92 -7.12 -0.10
C THR A 105 -5.71 -8.36 -0.52
N TRP A 106 -5.22 -9.55 -0.19
CA TRP A 106 -5.85 -10.81 -0.57
C TRP A 106 -7.28 -10.95 -0.06
N TYR A 107 -7.51 -10.75 1.24
CA TYR A 107 -8.85 -10.93 1.78
C TYR A 107 -9.81 -9.81 1.37
N ARG A 108 -9.31 -8.60 1.09
CA ARG A 108 -10.15 -7.50 0.60
C ARG A 108 -10.51 -7.63 -0.85
N ASP A 109 -9.60 -8.13 -1.70
CA ASP A 109 -9.92 -8.49 -3.07
C ASP A 109 -11.01 -9.57 -3.12
N ALA A 110 -10.92 -10.58 -2.25
CA ALA A 110 -11.95 -11.61 -2.13
C ALA A 110 -13.33 -11.04 -1.72
N LEU A 111 -13.35 -10.14 -0.74
CA LEU A 111 -14.57 -9.45 -0.29
C LEU A 111 -15.14 -8.52 -1.38
N ALA A 112 -14.29 -7.77 -2.08
CA ALA A 112 -14.69 -6.85 -3.14
C ALA A 112 -15.24 -7.62 -4.36
N GLY A 113 -14.58 -8.71 -4.75
CA GLY A 113 -15.07 -9.61 -5.78
C GLY A 113 -16.43 -10.22 -5.40
N ARG A 114 -16.59 -10.67 -4.14
CA ARG A 114 -17.87 -11.18 -3.67
C ARG A 114 -18.97 -10.12 -3.66
N ALA A 115 -18.65 -8.89 -3.24
CA ALA A 115 -19.59 -7.79 -3.30
C ALA A 115 -20.05 -7.50 -4.74
N LEU A 116 -19.13 -7.58 -5.72
CA LEU A 116 -19.44 -7.43 -7.14
C LEU A 116 -20.48 -8.46 -7.63
N GLU A 117 -20.29 -9.74 -7.25
CA GLU A 117 -21.22 -10.82 -7.59
C GLU A 117 -22.60 -10.59 -6.98
N LEU A 118 -22.66 -10.24 -5.69
CA LEU A 118 -23.92 -10.03 -4.98
C LEU A 118 -24.67 -8.81 -5.53
N VAL A 119 -23.99 -7.69 -5.78
CA VAL A 119 -24.60 -6.51 -6.39
C VAL A 119 -25.17 -6.85 -7.78
N SER A 120 -24.44 -7.64 -8.57
CA SER A 120 -24.96 -8.11 -9.87
C SER A 120 -26.26 -8.91 -9.74
N ALA A 121 -26.44 -9.65 -8.64
CA ALA A 121 -27.67 -10.38 -8.35
C ALA A 121 -28.79 -9.49 -7.76
N GLU A 122 -28.45 -8.36 -7.12
CA GLU A 122 -29.42 -7.35 -6.66
C GLU A 122 -29.99 -6.50 -7.81
N MET A 123 -29.25 -6.38 -8.92
CA MET A 123 -29.67 -5.58 -10.06
C MET A 123 -30.89 -6.20 -10.80
N PRO A 124 -31.79 -5.38 -11.37
CA PRO A 124 -32.98 -5.87 -12.08
C PRO A 124 -32.67 -6.68 -13.36
N SER A 125 -31.48 -6.52 -13.92
CA SER A 125 -31.00 -7.17 -15.12
C SER A 125 -29.52 -7.48 -14.99
N PRO A 126 -28.97 -8.46 -15.73
CA PRO A 126 -27.53 -8.66 -15.78
C PRO A 126 -26.81 -7.44 -16.40
N PRO A 127 -25.49 -7.31 -16.19
CA PRO A 127 -24.68 -6.29 -16.86
C PRO A 127 -24.86 -6.35 -18.38
N PRO A 128 -25.14 -5.21 -19.05
CA PRO A 128 -25.43 -5.20 -20.49
C PRO A 128 -24.17 -5.43 -21.35
N VAL A 129 -22.98 -5.22 -20.79
CA VAL A 129 -21.67 -5.42 -21.42
C VAL A 129 -20.65 -5.89 -20.37
N PRO A 130 -19.52 -6.49 -20.78
CA PRO A 130 -18.41 -6.78 -19.88
C PRO A 130 -17.91 -5.54 -19.16
N PHE A 131 -17.45 -5.71 -17.92
CA PHE A 131 -16.92 -4.64 -17.09
C PHE A 131 -15.91 -5.17 -16.08
N ALA A 132 -15.08 -4.29 -15.55
CA ALA A 132 -14.08 -4.61 -14.56
C ALA A 132 -14.05 -3.59 -13.42
N LEU A 133 -13.80 -4.11 -12.21
CA LEU A 133 -13.43 -3.35 -11.04
C LEU A 133 -11.90 -3.26 -10.98
N VAL A 134 -11.39 -2.03 -10.87
CA VAL A 134 -9.96 -1.74 -10.81
C VAL A 134 -9.70 -0.94 -9.54
N SER A 135 -8.76 -1.39 -8.72
CA SER A 135 -8.29 -0.66 -7.55
C SER A 135 -7.19 0.32 -7.94
N MET A 136 -7.01 1.33 -7.10
CA MET A 136 -5.97 2.34 -7.24
C MET A 136 -5.39 2.69 -5.87
N GLY A 137 -4.46 3.65 -5.83
CA GLY A 137 -3.93 4.12 -4.56
C GLY A 137 -3.26 2.99 -3.77
N SER A 138 -3.46 2.94 -2.45
CA SER A 138 -2.83 1.86 -1.63
C SER A 138 -3.33 0.47 -1.95
N ASP A 139 -4.57 0.32 -2.42
CA ASP A 139 -5.08 -0.98 -2.86
C ASP A 139 -4.42 -1.40 -4.18
N GLY A 140 -4.33 -0.47 -5.13
CA GLY A 140 -3.65 -0.72 -6.40
C GLY A 140 -2.15 -1.05 -6.26
N ARG A 141 -1.50 -0.53 -5.22
CA ARG A 141 -0.11 -0.89 -4.86
C ARG A 141 0.03 -2.18 -4.07
N GLU A 142 -1.06 -2.81 -3.67
CA GLU A 142 -1.06 -3.98 -2.77
C GLU A 142 -0.39 -3.63 -1.42
N GLU A 143 -0.68 -2.44 -0.90
CA GLU A 143 -0.13 -1.85 0.33
C GLU A 143 -1.24 -1.49 1.32
N GLN A 144 -2.34 -2.24 1.30
CA GLN A 144 -3.44 -2.00 2.22
C GLN A 144 -3.02 -2.32 3.65
N THR A 145 -3.59 -1.57 4.59
CA THR A 145 -3.32 -1.72 6.03
C THR A 145 -4.60 -2.05 6.79
N LEU A 146 -4.61 -2.03 8.11
CA LEU A 146 -5.80 -2.40 8.90
C LEU A 146 -6.99 -1.43 8.72
N ILE A 147 -6.71 -0.19 8.33
CA ILE A 147 -7.73 0.81 7.98
C ILE A 147 -7.60 1.15 6.51
N THR A 148 -8.67 0.96 5.74
CA THR A 148 -8.73 1.29 4.31
C THR A 148 -10.00 2.08 3.98
N ASP A 149 -9.86 2.87 2.92
CA ASP A 149 -10.94 3.48 2.14
C ASP A 149 -11.15 2.71 0.82
N GLN A 150 -12.27 3.01 0.16
CA GLN A 150 -12.60 2.57 -1.19
C GLN A 150 -11.89 3.46 -2.21
N ASP A 151 -10.92 2.92 -2.94
CA ASP A 151 -10.27 3.59 -4.07
C ASP A 151 -10.45 2.74 -5.34
N TYR A 152 -11.70 2.63 -5.79
CA TYR A 152 -12.08 1.81 -6.95
C TYR A 152 -12.56 2.66 -8.12
N LEU A 153 -12.36 2.14 -9.32
CA LEU A 153 -13.03 2.59 -10.55
C LEU A 153 -13.72 1.43 -11.25
N ILE A 154 -14.70 1.75 -12.09
CA ILE A 154 -15.32 0.81 -13.02
C ILE A 154 -15.03 1.22 -14.46
N VAL A 155 -14.59 0.25 -15.25
CA VAL A 155 -14.49 0.35 -16.71
C VAL A 155 -15.41 -0.70 -17.35
N TYR A 156 -16.17 -0.31 -18.37
CA TYR A 156 -17.06 -1.21 -19.11
C TYR A 156 -16.86 -1.10 -20.62
N ALA A 157 -17.29 -2.10 -21.39
CA ALA A 157 -17.11 -2.12 -22.83
C ALA A 157 -18.03 -1.11 -23.57
N ASP A 158 -17.67 -0.73 -24.80
CA ASP A 158 -18.30 0.40 -25.51
C ASP A 158 -19.69 0.09 -26.10
N GLU A 159 -20.05 -1.18 -26.26
CA GLU A 159 -21.20 -1.64 -27.06
C GLU A 159 -22.57 -1.29 -26.46
N GLY A 160 -22.61 -0.87 -25.18
CA GLY A 160 -23.87 -0.69 -24.43
C GLY A 160 -24.46 0.73 -24.45
N GLY A 161 -23.75 1.72 -25.01
CA GLY A 161 -24.24 3.09 -25.14
C GLY A 161 -24.75 3.73 -23.84
N GLU A 162 -25.77 4.59 -23.94
CA GLU A 162 -26.38 5.27 -22.77
C GLU A 162 -27.06 4.30 -21.79
N GLU A 163 -27.53 3.15 -22.25
CA GLU A 163 -28.15 2.16 -21.38
C GLU A 163 -27.13 1.52 -20.45
N ALA A 164 -25.95 1.19 -20.96
CA ALA A 164 -24.85 0.73 -20.11
C ALA A 164 -24.42 1.80 -19.11
N ASP A 165 -24.31 3.06 -19.52
CA ASP A 165 -23.93 4.11 -18.57
C ASP A 165 -24.97 4.26 -17.44
N ARG A 166 -26.26 4.21 -17.76
CA ARG A 166 -27.33 4.24 -16.76
C ARG A 166 -27.29 3.01 -15.85
N TYR A 167 -27.08 1.82 -16.42
CA TYR A 167 -26.93 0.59 -15.65
C TYR A 167 -25.75 0.68 -14.68
N PHE A 168 -24.56 1.02 -15.17
CA PHE A 168 -23.36 1.07 -14.34
C PHE A 168 -23.38 2.22 -13.34
N LYS A 169 -24.15 3.29 -13.58
CA LYS A 169 -24.42 4.30 -12.57
C LYS A 169 -25.15 3.71 -11.36
N GLY A 170 -26.29 3.05 -11.59
CA GLY A 170 -27.05 2.41 -10.52
C GLY A 170 -26.25 1.29 -9.83
N TYR A 171 -25.54 0.49 -10.62
CA TYR A 171 -24.63 -0.55 -10.13
C TYR A 171 -23.57 0.01 -9.17
N SER A 172 -22.89 1.08 -9.59
CA SER A 172 -21.83 1.72 -8.81
C SER A 172 -22.35 2.34 -7.52
N GLU A 173 -23.53 2.97 -7.55
CA GLU A 173 -24.17 3.53 -6.37
C GLU A 173 -24.44 2.44 -5.33
N ILE A 174 -25.02 1.31 -5.74
CA ILE A 174 -25.28 0.17 -4.85
C ILE A 174 -23.96 -0.44 -4.36
N LEU A 175 -22.99 -0.68 -5.25
CA LEU A 175 -21.69 -1.26 -4.89
C LEU A 175 -20.97 -0.47 -3.78
N VAL A 176 -20.94 0.87 -3.90
CA VAL A 176 -20.27 1.72 -2.90
C VAL A 176 -20.95 1.63 -1.53
N GLU A 177 -22.28 1.54 -1.48
CA GLU A 177 -23.01 1.32 -0.22
C GLU A 177 -22.76 -0.06 0.36
N ARG A 178 -22.76 -1.12 -0.48
CA ARG A 178 -22.52 -2.50 -0.04
C ARG A 178 -21.10 -2.72 0.45
N LEU A 179 -20.10 -2.16 -0.22
CA LEU A 179 -18.72 -2.16 0.26
C LEU A 179 -18.59 -1.41 1.60
N ALA A 180 -19.32 -0.30 1.77
CA ALA A 180 -19.37 0.42 3.04
C ALA A 180 -20.01 -0.41 4.17
N GLU A 181 -21.07 -1.16 3.86
CA GLU A 181 -21.73 -2.10 4.78
C GLU A 181 -20.78 -3.24 5.23
N ILE A 182 -19.97 -3.77 4.31
CA ILE A 182 -18.90 -4.77 4.60
C ILE A 182 -17.75 -4.15 5.44
N GLY A 183 -17.59 -2.82 5.42
CA GLY A 183 -16.60 -2.11 6.24
C GLY A 183 -15.48 -1.43 5.46
N PHE A 184 -15.61 -1.28 4.14
CA PHE A 184 -14.71 -0.47 3.31
C PHE A 184 -15.19 0.98 3.37
N LYS A 185 -14.47 1.85 4.08
CA LYS A 185 -14.90 3.24 4.29
C LYS A 185 -14.99 3.98 2.95
N LYS A 186 -16.02 4.80 2.77
CA LYS A 186 -16.10 5.69 1.60
C LYS A 186 -14.91 6.64 1.59
N CYS A 187 -14.25 6.78 0.43
CA CYS A 187 -13.11 7.68 0.29
C CYS A 187 -13.56 9.14 0.40
N THR A 188 -12.94 9.90 1.29
CA THR A 188 -13.25 11.32 1.51
C THR A 188 -12.89 12.19 0.31
N GLY A 189 -12.00 11.70 -0.57
CA GLY A 189 -11.64 12.33 -1.84
C GLY A 189 -12.61 12.01 -2.99
N GLY A 190 -13.60 11.15 -2.78
CA GLY A 190 -14.59 10.80 -3.80
C GLY A 190 -14.07 9.88 -4.91
N ILE A 191 -12.99 9.12 -4.65
CA ILE A 191 -12.38 8.15 -5.58
C ILE A 191 -13.17 6.84 -5.54
N MET A 192 -14.40 6.88 -6.05
CA MET A 192 -15.33 5.76 -5.98
C MET A 192 -16.16 5.66 -7.27
N PRO A 193 -16.59 4.46 -7.71
CA PRO A 193 -17.32 4.29 -8.96
C PRO A 193 -18.69 5.02 -9.02
N SER A 194 -19.22 5.45 -7.88
CA SER A 194 -20.44 6.27 -7.80
C SER A 194 -20.22 7.71 -8.30
N ASN A 195 -18.97 8.16 -8.38
CA ASN A 195 -18.57 9.41 -9.02
C ASN A 195 -18.26 9.16 -10.50
N ASP A 196 -18.88 9.95 -11.38
CA ASP A 196 -18.77 9.81 -12.84
C ASP A 196 -17.32 9.92 -13.36
N ASN A 197 -16.41 10.54 -12.60
CA ASN A 197 -14.98 10.59 -12.95
C ASN A 197 -14.27 9.23 -12.81
N TRP A 198 -14.84 8.32 -12.03
CA TRP A 198 -14.30 6.99 -11.70
C TRP A 198 -15.16 5.85 -12.25
N ARG A 199 -16.02 6.18 -13.22
CA ARG A 199 -16.82 5.23 -13.99
C ARG A 199 -16.79 5.62 -15.46
N GLY A 200 -16.86 4.65 -16.35
CA GLY A 200 -17.10 4.91 -17.77
C GLY A 200 -16.79 3.72 -18.65
N SER A 201 -17.29 3.80 -19.88
CA SER A 201 -16.86 2.94 -20.98
C SER A 201 -15.37 3.14 -21.28
N PHE A 202 -14.75 2.18 -21.96
CA PHE A 202 -13.36 2.29 -22.38
C PHE A 202 -13.09 3.56 -23.19
N SER A 203 -13.96 3.89 -24.15
CA SER A 203 -13.82 5.12 -24.94
C SER A 203 -14.02 6.40 -24.10
N GLN A 204 -14.89 6.38 -23.08
CA GLN A 204 -15.02 7.51 -22.15
C GLN A 204 -13.74 7.70 -21.32
N TRP A 205 -13.18 6.61 -20.80
CA TRP A 205 -11.90 6.64 -20.08
C TRP A 205 -10.77 7.17 -20.95
N GLN A 206 -10.66 6.70 -22.19
CA GLN A 206 -9.65 7.18 -23.13
C GLN A 206 -9.76 8.69 -23.37
N ARG A 207 -10.97 9.22 -23.61
CA ARG A 207 -11.18 10.67 -23.76
C ARG A 207 -10.79 11.43 -22.49
N ARG A 208 -11.22 10.95 -21.32
CA ARG A 208 -10.93 11.59 -20.02
C ARG A 208 -9.44 11.64 -19.74
N LEU A 209 -8.74 10.52 -19.91
CA LEU A 209 -7.30 10.43 -19.67
C LEU A 209 -6.52 11.34 -20.63
N HIS A 210 -6.89 11.39 -21.92
CA HIS A 210 -6.28 12.33 -22.87
C HIS A 210 -6.49 13.79 -22.47
N ALA A 211 -7.70 14.17 -22.05
CA ALA A 211 -7.99 15.53 -21.59
C ALA A 211 -7.14 15.91 -20.36
N ILE A 212 -6.98 14.98 -19.42
CA ILE A 212 -6.17 15.15 -18.20
C ILE A 212 -4.69 15.39 -18.58
N VAL A 213 -4.07 14.52 -19.39
CA VAL A 213 -2.64 14.65 -19.72
C VAL A 213 -2.33 15.79 -20.69
N ARG A 214 -3.31 16.27 -21.46
CA ARG A 214 -3.19 17.44 -22.35
C ARG A 214 -3.49 18.77 -21.67
N TYR A 215 -3.82 18.76 -20.38
CA TYR A 215 -4.20 19.96 -19.64
C TYR A 215 -5.41 20.71 -20.25
N GLU A 216 -6.35 19.95 -20.83
CA GLU A 216 -7.56 20.50 -21.45
C GLU A 216 -8.67 20.81 -20.42
N THR A 217 -8.42 20.58 -19.12
CA THR A 217 -9.34 20.87 -18.03
C THR A 217 -8.77 21.90 -17.04
N GLU A 218 -9.64 22.72 -16.45
CA GLU A 218 -9.26 23.91 -15.68
C GLU A 218 -8.63 23.60 -14.30
N ASP A 219 -8.86 22.42 -13.73
CA ASP A 219 -8.37 22.02 -12.39
C ASP A 219 -7.09 21.18 -12.45
N TYR A 220 -5.98 21.86 -12.72
CA TYR A 220 -4.64 21.27 -12.81
C TYR A 220 -4.21 20.47 -11.57
N GLY A 221 -4.58 20.93 -10.37
CA GLY A 221 -4.20 20.29 -9.11
C GLY A 221 -4.91 18.96 -8.91
N LYS A 222 -6.23 18.93 -9.16
CA LYS A 222 -7.02 17.70 -9.08
C LYS A 222 -6.60 16.68 -10.15
N ASN A 223 -6.39 17.13 -11.39
CA ASN A 223 -5.91 16.27 -12.48
C ASN A 223 -4.61 15.54 -12.13
N MET A 224 -3.67 16.26 -11.49
CA MET A 224 -2.39 15.71 -11.07
C MET A 224 -2.59 14.58 -10.05
N MET A 225 -3.43 14.82 -9.04
CA MET A 225 -3.77 13.81 -8.03
C MET A 225 -4.48 12.60 -8.63
N ASP A 226 -5.39 12.83 -9.59
CA ASP A 226 -6.08 11.75 -10.29
C ASP A 226 -5.08 10.87 -11.06
N LEU A 227 -4.13 11.46 -11.80
CA LEU A 227 -3.05 10.72 -12.49
C LEU A 227 -2.15 9.95 -11.51
N ILE A 228 -1.79 10.56 -10.37
CA ILE A 228 -0.98 9.93 -9.33
C ILE A 228 -1.67 8.67 -8.81
N VAL A 229 -2.98 8.73 -8.56
CA VAL A 229 -3.76 7.59 -8.08
C VAL A 229 -3.94 6.54 -9.19
N LEU A 230 -4.27 6.96 -10.41
CA LEU A 230 -4.43 6.09 -11.58
C LEU A 230 -3.15 5.35 -11.96
N SER A 231 -1.97 5.92 -11.70
CA SER A 231 -0.69 5.26 -11.98
C SER A 231 -0.44 4.00 -11.15
N ASP A 232 -1.24 3.79 -10.10
CA ASP A 232 -1.24 2.58 -9.28
C ASP A 232 -2.38 1.61 -9.67
N ALA A 233 -3.08 1.81 -10.78
CA ALA A 233 -4.23 1.00 -11.16
C ALA A 233 -3.90 -0.51 -11.29
N ARG A 234 -4.74 -1.35 -10.68
CA ARG A 234 -4.62 -2.82 -10.64
C ARG A 234 -6.00 -3.48 -10.79
N PHE A 235 -6.06 -4.56 -11.57
CA PHE A 235 -7.28 -5.35 -11.71
C PHE A 235 -7.65 -6.03 -10.38
N VAL A 236 -8.95 -6.05 -10.05
CA VAL A 236 -9.49 -6.75 -8.87
C VAL A 236 -10.47 -7.84 -9.27
N ALA A 237 -11.51 -7.49 -10.06
CA ALA A 237 -12.57 -8.43 -10.42
C ALA A 237 -13.28 -8.03 -11.72
N GLY A 238 -13.97 -8.98 -12.36
CA GLY A 238 -14.65 -8.78 -13.65
C GLY A 238 -13.77 -9.14 -14.85
N ASP A 239 -13.85 -8.35 -15.92
CA ASP A 239 -13.11 -8.59 -17.17
C ASP A 239 -11.64 -8.16 -17.06
N ALA A 240 -10.75 -9.14 -16.91
CA ALA A 240 -9.31 -8.90 -16.76
C ALA A 240 -8.65 -8.30 -18.01
N GLN A 241 -9.16 -8.60 -19.21
CA GLN A 241 -8.61 -8.07 -20.45
C GLN A 241 -8.91 -6.56 -20.53
N LEU A 242 -10.17 -6.18 -20.30
CA LEU A 242 -10.60 -4.78 -20.32
C LEU A 242 -9.83 -3.92 -19.29
N ALA A 243 -9.65 -4.44 -18.07
CA ALA A 243 -8.83 -3.77 -17.07
C ALA A 243 -7.37 -3.65 -17.51
N GLY A 244 -6.80 -4.71 -18.09
CA GLY A 244 -5.43 -4.71 -18.60
C GLY A 244 -5.21 -3.68 -19.73
N GLU A 245 -6.18 -3.52 -20.61
CA GLU A 245 -6.18 -2.49 -21.67
C GLU A 245 -6.20 -1.08 -21.07
N LEU A 246 -7.06 -0.83 -20.07
CA LEU A 246 -7.12 0.47 -19.39
C LEU A 246 -5.81 0.79 -18.64
N VAL A 247 -5.26 -0.18 -17.90
CA VAL A 247 -3.99 -0.02 -17.19
C VAL A 247 -2.85 0.27 -18.17
N SER A 248 -2.83 -0.42 -19.30
CA SER A 248 -1.84 -0.20 -20.36
C SER A 248 -1.97 1.19 -20.98
N LEU A 249 -3.21 1.67 -21.21
CA LEU A 249 -3.47 3.02 -21.68
C LEU A 249 -2.97 4.08 -20.70
N ILE A 250 -3.27 3.94 -19.40
CA ILE A 250 -2.78 4.87 -18.36
C ILE A 250 -1.25 4.94 -18.37
N ARG A 251 -0.59 3.79 -18.42
CA ARG A 251 0.89 3.71 -18.45
C ARG A 251 1.46 4.37 -19.69
N ALA A 252 0.90 4.08 -20.87
CA ALA A 252 1.33 4.68 -22.13
C ALA A 252 1.22 6.21 -22.09
N LEU A 253 0.09 6.75 -21.60
CA LEU A 253 -0.09 8.19 -21.48
C LEU A 253 0.91 8.84 -20.51
N LEU A 254 1.24 8.18 -19.40
CA LEU A 254 2.26 8.69 -18.48
C LEU A 254 3.68 8.66 -19.08
N GLN A 255 3.96 7.77 -20.04
CA GLN A 255 5.22 7.79 -20.81
C GLN A 255 5.23 8.89 -21.88
N ASP A 256 4.12 9.03 -22.62
CA ASP A 256 4.05 9.89 -23.80
C ASP A 256 3.96 11.38 -23.44
N TYR A 257 3.41 11.72 -22.26
CA TYR A 257 3.17 13.09 -21.83
C TYR A 257 4.10 13.51 -20.69
N PHE A 258 5.38 13.75 -21.03
CA PHE A 258 6.42 14.11 -20.07
C PHE A 258 6.06 15.30 -19.17
N MET A 259 5.32 16.30 -19.65
CA MET A 259 4.92 17.43 -18.81
C MET A 259 4.05 17.03 -17.62
N ALA A 260 3.15 16.06 -17.81
CA ALA A 260 2.34 15.52 -16.73
C ALA A 260 3.23 14.87 -15.66
N LEU A 261 4.16 14.01 -16.10
CA LEU A 261 5.14 13.36 -15.22
C LEU A 261 6.07 14.36 -14.52
N TRP A 262 6.51 15.41 -15.23
CA TRP A 262 7.33 16.48 -14.66
C TRP A 262 6.56 17.24 -13.55
N GLY A 263 5.28 17.52 -13.77
CA GLY A 263 4.42 18.13 -12.74
C GLY A 263 4.26 17.23 -11.50
N MET A 264 4.14 15.92 -11.69
CA MET A 264 4.13 14.93 -10.59
C MET A 264 5.47 14.97 -9.83
N ALA A 265 6.60 14.95 -10.56
CA ALA A 265 7.95 15.00 -10.00
C ALA A 265 8.19 16.27 -9.16
N LYS A 266 7.73 17.42 -9.64
CA LYS A 266 7.78 18.67 -8.90
C LYS A 266 6.99 18.58 -7.59
N ALA A 267 5.73 18.15 -7.66
CA ALA A 267 4.90 18.01 -6.47
C ALA A 267 5.52 17.04 -5.43
N ALA A 268 6.15 15.95 -5.87
CA ALA A 268 6.78 14.96 -4.99
C ALA A 268 8.05 15.46 -4.30
N THR A 269 8.89 16.20 -5.03
CA THR A 269 10.16 16.70 -4.51
C THR A 269 9.97 17.89 -3.57
N GLU A 270 8.85 18.62 -3.69
CA GLU A 270 8.47 19.72 -2.81
C GLU A 270 7.71 19.27 -1.53
N MET A 271 7.39 17.97 -1.41
CA MET A 271 6.73 17.45 -0.21
C MET A 271 7.61 17.66 1.03
N ARG A 272 7.01 18.20 2.09
CA ARG A 272 7.71 18.43 3.36
C ARG A 272 8.02 17.12 4.07
N LEU A 273 9.18 17.08 4.73
CA LEU A 273 9.57 16.01 5.63
C LEU A 273 9.52 16.47 7.09
N ALA A 274 9.38 15.52 8.01
CA ALA A 274 9.46 15.76 9.45
C ALA A 274 10.91 15.99 9.93
N LEU A 275 11.70 16.73 9.16
CA LEU A 275 13.06 17.13 9.45
C LEU A 275 13.12 18.65 9.68
N GLY A 276 13.57 19.04 10.87
CA GLY A 276 13.80 20.42 11.25
C GLY A 276 15.29 20.81 11.19
N PHE A 277 15.63 21.83 11.97
CA PHE A 277 16.99 22.35 12.06
C PHE A 277 17.99 21.25 12.51
N LEU A 278 19.18 21.26 11.91
CA LEU A 278 20.23 20.25 12.14
C LEU A 278 19.75 18.80 11.94
N LYS A 279 18.79 18.56 11.04
CA LYS A 279 18.24 17.23 10.71
C LYS A 279 17.66 16.47 11.93
N ARG A 280 17.19 17.22 12.92
CA ARG A 280 16.39 16.70 14.03
C ARG A 280 14.95 16.53 13.58
N PHE A 281 14.15 15.76 14.30
CA PHE A 281 12.72 15.69 14.02
C PHE A 281 12.07 17.06 14.16
N TRP A 282 11.24 17.42 13.19
CA TRP A 282 10.27 18.49 13.35
C TRP A 282 8.97 17.90 13.91
N THR A 283 8.35 18.61 14.86
CA THR A 283 7.08 18.21 15.50
C THR A 283 6.22 19.45 15.72
N GLU A 284 4.90 19.27 15.83
CA GLU A 284 3.97 20.36 16.14
C GLU A 284 4.32 21.03 17.47
N GLY A 285 4.35 22.37 17.47
CA GLY A 285 4.73 23.16 18.64
C GLY A 285 3.60 23.38 19.66
N SER A 286 2.35 23.21 19.22
CA SER A 286 1.13 23.48 20.00
C SER A 286 -0.05 22.65 19.47
N GLY A 287 -1.21 22.77 20.12
CA GLY A 287 -2.43 22.05 19.74
C GLY A 287 -2.48 20.61 20.25
N GLU A 288 -3.46 19.86 19.77
CA GLU A 288 -3.74 18.46 20.16
C GLU A 288 -2.55 17.53 19.90
N HIS A 289 -1.78 17.80 18.84
CA HIS A 289 -0.67 16.96 18.40
C HIS A 289 0.71 17.46 18.82
N LYS A 290 0.79 18.31 19.85
CA LYS A 290 2.06 18.88 20.34
C LYS A 290 3.11 17.79 20.60
N GLY A 291 4.31 17.96 20.03
CA GLY A 291 5.43 17.03 20.16
C GLY A 291 5.32 15.78 19.27
N ALA A 292 4.32 15.72 18.39
CA ALA A 292 4.19 14.69 17.37
C ALA A 292 4.27 15.31 15.96
N PHE A 293 4.42 14.47 14.94
CA PHE A 293 4.31 14.86 13.53
C PHE A 293 3.42 13.89 12.78
N ASN A 294 2.82 14.35 11.68
CA ASN A 294 2.01 13.49 10.82
C ASN A 294 2.91 12.53 10.02
N LEU A 295 2.96 11.27 10.46
CA LEU A 295 3.80 10.21 9.88
C LEU A 295 3.45 9.91 8.43
N LYS A 296 2.16 9.98 8.08
CA LYS A 296 1.70 9.72 6.71
C LYS A 296 2.21 10.82 5.77
N LEU A 297 1.93 12.08 6.09
CA LEU A 297 2.18 13.21 5.19
C LEU A 297 3.64 13.68 5.17
N LEU A 298 4.35 13.56 6.29
CA LEU A 298 5.71 14.12 6.46
C LEU A 298 6.82 13.05 6.44
N ALA A 299 6.50 11.81 6.08
CA ALA A 299 7.50 10.74 5.96
C ALA A 299 7.11 9.68 4.93
N TRP A 300 6.01 8.95 5.16
CA TRP A 300 5.64 7.79 4.34
C TRP A 300 5.21 8.18 2.92
N ALA A 301 4.31 9.15 2.77
CA ALA A 301 3.82 9.58 1.46
C ALA A 301 4.92 10.19 0.59
N PRO A 302 5.84 11.06 1.10
CA PRO A 302 7.01 11.49 0.36
C PRO A 302 7.86 10.34 -0.20
N LEU A 303 8.12 9.28 0.57
CA LEU A 303 8.86 8.11 0.09
C LEU A 303 8.13 7.43 -1.07
N VAL A 304 6.87 7.06 -0.86
CA VAL A 304 6.05 6.33 -1.85
C VAL A 304 5.91 7.12 -3.14
N MET A 305 5.63 8.42 -3.02
CA MET A 305 5.41 9.31 -4.16
C MET A 305 6.67 9.45 -5.02
N ASN A 306 7.83 9.66 -4.38
CA ASN A 306 9.10 9.80 -5.10
C ASN A 306 9.54 8.50 -5.79
N VAL A 307 9.42 7.35 -5.10
CA VAL A 307 9.68 6.03 -5.72
C VAL A 307 8.76 5.78 -6.91
N ARG A 308 7.46 6.09 -6.76
CA ARG A 308 6.46 5.93 -7.82
C ARG A 308 6.83 6.71 -9.08
N ILE A 309 7.16 7.99 -8.95
CA ILE A 309 7.49 8.82 -10.11
C ILE A 309 8.73 8.32 -10.83
N LEU A 310 9.77 7.93 -10.08
CA LEU A 310 10.97 7.40 -10.71
C LEU A 310 10.69 6.07 -11.44
N ALA A 311 9.87 5.20 -10.84
CA ALA A 311 9.44 3.95 -11.47
C ALA A 311 8.63 4.19 -12.75
N ILE A 312 7.68 5.14 -12.71
CA ILE A 312 6.90 5.54 -13.89
C ILE A 312 7.85 6.07 -14.97
N ASN A 313 8.80 6.95 -14.64
CA ASN A 313 9.76 7.48 -15.60
C ASN A 313 10.60 6.42 -16.32
N GLN A 314 10.74 5.22 -15.73
CA GLN A 314 11.50 4.09 -16.28
C GLN A 314 10.59 3.00 -16.84
N ALA A 315 9.31 3.29 -17.04
CA ALA A 315 8.31 2.35 -17.51
C ALA A 315 8.22 1.05 -16.67
N ILE A 316 8.55 1.12 -15.37
CA ILE A 316 8.48 -0.02 -14.47
C ILE A 316 7.00 -0.38 -14.22
N PRO A 317 6.56 -1.62 -14.53
CA PRO A 317 5.15 -2.00 -14.47
C PRO A 317 4.65 -2.31 -13.06
N ALA A 318 5.54 -2.36 -12.06
CA ALA A 318 5.16 -2.63 -10.68
C ALA A 318 4.43 -1.45 -10.04
N THR A 319 3.43 -1.74 -9.20
CA THR A 319 2.71 -0.75 -8.40
C THR A 319 3.22 -0.71 -6.95
N ALA A 320 3.50 -1.86 -6.34
CA ALA A 320 4.05 -1.94 -4.98
C ALA A 320 5.39 -1.19 -4.84
N THR A 321 5.53 -0.38 -3.78
CA THR A 321 6.69 0.50 -3.54
C THR A 321 7.98 -0.30 -3.38
N VAL A 322 7.95 -1.38 -2.59
CA VAL A 322 9.13 -2.26 -2.42
C VAL A 322 9.54 -2.86 -3.76
N LYS A 323 8.56 -3.37 -4.52
CA LYS A 323 8.84 -3.95 -5.84
C LYS A 323 9.40 -2.94 -6.84
N ARG A 324 8.90 -1.70 -6.80
CA ARG A 324 9.45 -0.58 -7.58
C ARG A 324 10.91 -0.32 -7.21
N ILE A 325 11.26 -0.30 -5.92
CA ILE A 325 12.64 -0.09 -5.48
C ILE A 325 13.56 -1.22 -5.97
N GLU A 326 13.14 -2.47 -5.85
CA GLU A 326 13.89 -3.63 -6.35
C GLU A 326 14.15 -3.54 -7.86
N LEU A 327 13.12 -3.21 -8.65
CA LEU A 327 13.26 -3.09 -10.10
C LEU A 327 14.13 -1.88 -10.48
N LEU A 328 14.03 -0.77 -9.75
CA LEU A 328 14.90 0.40 -9.93
C LEU A 328 16.37 0.08 -9.59
N GLU A 329 16.64 -0.84 -8.67
CA GLU A 329 17.99 -1.35 -8.42
C GLU A 329 18.49 -2.22 -9.57
N GLN A 330 17.64 -3.14 -10.07
CA GLN A 330 17.97 -4.03 -11.18
C GLN A 330 18.31 -3.25 -12.46
N GLU A 331 17.60 -2.14 -12.71
CA GLU A 331 17.87 -1.20 -13.82
C GLU A 331 18.99 -0.19 -13.49
N HIS A 332 19.75 -0.40 -12.42
CA HIS A 332 20.88 0.43 -11.97
C HIS A 332 20.56 1.89 -11.66
N SER A 333 19.29 2.24 -11.52
CA SER A 333 18.84 3.58 -11.16
C SER A 333 19.01 3.87 -9.67
N PHE A 334 18.98 2.82 -8.85
CA PHE A 334 19.46 2.86 -7.48
C PHE A 334 20.70 2.00 -7.31
N SER A 335 21.66 2.52 -6.52
CA SER A 335 22.70 1.65 -5.99
C SER A 335 22.09 0.65 -5.00
N PRO A 336 22.70 -0.54 -4.81
CA PRO A 336 22.21 -1.51 -3.85
C PRO A 336 22.05 -0.96 -2.42
N ASN A 337 22.94 -0.03 -2.01
CA ASN A 337 22.83 0.63 -0.71
C ASN A 337 21.60 1.55 -0.61
N MET A 338 21.31 2.32 -1.67
CA MET A 338 20.13 3.19 -1.73
C MET A 338 18.85 2.37 -1.71
N ALA A 339 18.77 1.33 -2.54
CA ALA A 339 17.60 0.46 -2.63
C ALA A 339 17.27 -0.18 -1.27
N ARG A 340 18.25 -0.81 -0.62
CA ARG A 340 18.08 -1.37 0.73
C ARG A 340 17.68 -0.33 1.76
N GLY A 341 18.31 0.84 1.72
CA GLY A 341 17.98 1.95 2.61
C GLY A 341 16.52 2.37 2.46
N LEU A 342 16.03 2.51 1.23
CA LEU A 342 14.66 2.89 0.94
C LEU A 342 13.65 1.78 1.33
N ILE A 343 13.97 0.51 1.11
CA ILE A 343 13.13 -0.61 1.53
C ILE A 343 13.01 -0.63 3.07
N ALA A 344 14.13 -0.51 3.77
CA ALA A 344 14.12 -0.47 5.23
C ALA A 344 13.42 0.78 5.79
N ALA A 345 13.60 1.94 5.13
CA ALA A 345 12.85 3.16 5.43
C ALA A 345 11.35 2.95 5.24
N TYR A 346 10.92 2.33 4.14
CA TYR A 346 9.52 2.02 3.89
C TYR A 346 8.94 1.09 4.97
N ARG A 347 9.66 0.02 5.32
CA ARG A 347 9.25 -0.95 6.34
C ARG A 347 9.11 -0.29 7.72
N VAL A 348 10.09 0.51 8.18
CA VAL A 348 10.01 1.16 9.51
C VAL A 348 8.89 2.20 9.58
N LEU A 349 8.73 3.03 8.54
CA LEU A 349 7.67 4.04 8.47
C LEU A 349 6.28 3.38 8.46
N THR A 350 6.12 2.32 7.65
CA THR A 350 4.84 1.61 7.53
C THR A 350 4.51 0.83 8.80
N LYS A 351 5.51 0.19 9.44
CA LYS A 351 5.35 -0.46 10.75
C LYS A 351 4.74 0.51 11.77
N HIS A 352 5.30 1.70 11.90
CA HIS A 352 4.78 2.69 12.84
C HIS A 352 3.41 3.24 12.44
N ARG A 353 3.12 3.36 11.14
CA ARG A 353 1.76 3.70 10.67
C ARG A 353 0.74 2.65 11.08
N ILE A 354 1.04 1.36 10.91
CA ILE A 354 0.17 0.26 11.34
C ILE A 354 0.00 0.28 12.86
N LEU A 355 1.07 0.49 13.63
CA LEU A 355 0.99 0.58 15.09
C LEU A 355 0.10 1.73 15.57
N LEU A 356 0.09 2.87 14.87
CA LEU A 356 -0.84 3.95 15.17
C LEU A 356 -2.30 3.55 14.85
N GLN A 357 -2.56 2.84 13.76
CA GLN A 357 -3.89 2.31 13.46
C GLN A 357 -4.36 1.32 14.53
N ILE A 358 -3.48 0.42 14.99
CA ILE A 358 -3.79 -0.54 16.06
C ILE A 358 -4.18 0.18 17.34
N LYS A 359 -3.49 1.27 17.71
CA LYS A 359 -3.87 2.08 18.88
C LYS A 359 -5.24 2.70 18.73
N VAL A 360 -5.63 3.14 17.52
CA VAL A 360 -6.99 3.64 17.25
C VAL A 360 -8.02 2.52 17.37
N ILE A 361 -7.76 1.37 16.75
CA ILE A 361 -8.65 0.20 16.81
C ILE A 361 -8.88 -0.25 18.26
N LYS A 362 -7.83 -0.20 19.10
CA LYS A 362 -7.91 -0.54 20.53
C LYS A 362 -8.45 0.58 21.43
N GLY A 363 -8.84 1.74 20.87
CA GLY A 363 -9.34 2.88 21.64
C GLY A 363 -8.29 3.57 22.53
N ILE A 364 -7.00 3.36 22.26
CA ILE A 364 -5.89 3.95 23.01
C ILE A 364 -5.63 5.40 22.57
N GLN A 365 -5.92 5.73 21.32
CA GLN A 365 -5.79 7.07 20.76
C GLN A 365 -6.86 7.34 19.70
N ASN A 366 -7.12 8.61 19.38
CA ASN A 366 -8.16 9.00 18.41
C ASN A 366 -7.64 9.19 16.98
N ASP A 367 -6.33 9.29 16.79
CA ASP A 367 -5.69 9.63 15.51
C ASP A 367 -4.67 8.56 15.10
N ALA A 368 -4.69 8.15 13.83
CA ALA A 368 -3.84 7.10 13.27
C ALA A 368 -2.59 7.62 12.51
N TYR A 369 -2.37 8.94 12.51
CA TYR A 369 -1.38 9.64 11.70
C TYR A 369 -0.26 10.28 12.52
N TYR A 370 -0.53 10.75 13.74
CA TYR A 370 0.45 11.50 14.51
C TYR A 370 1.34 10.62 15.39
N LEU A 371 2.66 10.69 15.16
CA LEU A 371 3.68 9.98 15.93
C LEU A 371 4.53 10.95 16.74
N ASN A 372 4.67 10.70 18.04
CA ASN A 372 5.69 11.35 18.86
C ASN A 372 7.02 10.56 18.76
N PRO A 373 8.04 11.06 18.04
CA PRO A 373 9.29 10.33 17.82
C PRO A 373 10.09 10.13 19.11
N TYR A 374 9.88 10.96 20.14
CA TYR A 374 10.60 10.88 21.42
C TYR A 374 10.00 9.86 22.38
N SER A 375 8.83 9.30 22.07
CA SER A 375 8.29 8.13 22.79
C SER A 375 8.87 6.79 22.31
N LEU A 376 9.61 6.80 21.20
CA LEU A 376 10.25 5.61 20.66
C LEU A 376 11.55 5.28 21.40
N PRO A 377 11.92 3.98 21.49
CA PRO A 377 13.28 3.56 21.83
C PRO A 377 14.33 4.28 20.98
N THR A 378 15.53 4.49 21.56
CA THR A 378 16.58 5.29 20.92
C THR A 378 16.99 4.78 19.54
N ASP A 379 17.07 3.46 19.38
CA ASP A 379 17.42 2.79 18.13
C ASP A 379 16.30 2.91 17.08
N GLU A 380 15.04 2.72 17.45
CA GLU A 380 13.88 2.95 16.57
C GLU A 380 13.78 4.41 16.13
N ARG A 381 13.98 5.35 17.07
CA ARG A 381 13.99 6.78 16.78
C ARG A 381 15.09 7.14 15.78
N GLU A 382 16.26 6.53 15.90
CA GLU A 382 17.36 6.74 14.96
C GLU A 382 17.05 6.12 13.59
N ARG A 383 16.48 4.90 13.53
CA ARG A 383 16.01 4.29 12.26
C ARG A 383 15.00 5.19 11.53
N MET A 384 14.04 5.74 12.26
CA MET A 384 13.06 6.69 11.72
C MET A 384 13.71 7.97 11.19
N ARG A 385 14.72 8.50 11.89
CA ARG A 385 15.43 9.70 11.46
C ARG A 385 16.23 9.44 10.18
N GLN A 386 16.86 8.27 10.08
CA GLN A 386 17.62 7.85 8.91
C GLN A 386 16.71 7.58 7.71
N ALA A 387 15.52 7.02 7.94
CA ALA A 387 14.49 6.89 6.91
C ALA A 387 14.14 8.26 6.31
N LEU A 388 13.90 9.29 7.14
CA LEU A 388 13.62 10.64 6.65
C LEU A 388 14.79 11.25 5.87
N LEU A 389 16.03 11.03 6.31
CA LEU A 389 17.20 11.51 5.57
C LEU A 389 17.33 10.86 4.19
N LEU A 390 17.08 9.55 4.10
CA LEU A 390 17.08 8.83 2.82
C LEU A 390 16.00 9.35 1.88
N VAL A 391 14.81 9.68 2.40
CA VAL A 391 13.75 10.29 1.60
C VAL A 391 14.15 11.68 1.13
N GLU A 392 14.81 12.48 1.96
CA GLU A 392 15.33 13.80 1.55
C GLU A 392 16.37 13.67 0.43
N ASP A 393 17.25 12.67 0.50
CA ASP A 393 18.24 12.41 -0.54
C ASP A 393 17.59 11.90 -1.82
N LEU A 394 16.57 11.03 -1.73
CA LEU A 394 15.76 10.61 -2.86
C LEU A 394 15.07 11.80 -3.56
N GLN A 395 14.51 12.75 -2.79
CA GLN A 395 13.92 13.98 -3.34
C GLN A 395 14.97 14.81 -4.11
N LYS A 396 16.19 14.96 -3.58
CA LYS A 396 17.28 15.66 -4.29
C LYS A 396 17.68 14.95 -5.58
N THR A 397 17.76 13.62 -5.56
CA THR A 397 18.07 12.82 -6.75
C THR A 397 17.02 13.03 -7.83
N ILE A 398 15.73 12.94 -7.49
CA ILE A 398 14.64 13.14 -8.46
C ILE A 398 14.60 14.57 -8.96
N HIS A 399 14.77 15.56 -8.08
CA HIS A 399 14.83 16.98 -8.46
C HIS A 399 15.93 17.24 -9.51
N THR A 400 17.10 16.61 -9.33
CA THR A 400 18.20 16.66 -10.29
C THR A 400 17.86 15.92 -11.60
N ASN A 401 17.34 14.69 -11.51
CA ASN A 401 17.02 13.86 -12.67
C ASN A 401 15.99 14.50 -13.60
N PHE A 402 15.00 15.20 -13.02
CA PHE A 402 13.94 15.89 -13.75
C PHE A 402 14.29 17.34 -14.10
N SER A 403 15.50 17.81 -13.78
CA SER A 403 15.93 19.20 -14.01
C SER A 403 14.90 20.22 -13.52
N ILE A 404 14.37 20.00 -12.31
CA ILE A 404 13.37 20.89 -11.70
C ILE A 404 14.11 22.16 -11.26
N VAL A 405 13.62 23.33 -11.70
CA VAL A 405 14.24 24.65 -11.48
C VAL A 405 13.60 25.38 -10.31
#